data_AF-A0A536SWW0-F1
#
_entry.id   AF-A0A536SWW0-F1
#
_cell.length_a   1.000
_cell.length_b   1.000
_cell.length_c   1.000
_cell.angle_alpha   90.00
_cell.angle_beta   90.00
_cell.angle_gamma   90.00
#
_symmetry.space_group_name_H-M   'P 1'
#
loop_
_entity.id
_entity.type
_entity.pdbx_description
1 polymer ?
#
loop_
_entity_poly.entity_id
_entity_poly.type
_entity_poly.pdbx_seq_one_letter_code
_entity_poly.pdbx_strand_id
1 'polypeptide(L)' 'MTFNRRRFIQSAAAAAGAAQLGFPALARAQGEPIRLGLLTVKTGALASGGIDMERGLTIFLKE' A
#
# COMPACT_ATOMS: atom_id res chain seq x y z
N MET A 1 14.54 -0.14 44.40
CA MET A 1 15.09 -0.21 43.03
C MET A 1 15.77 1.12 42.72
N THR A 2 17.10 1.20 42.79
CA THR A 2 17.82 2.45 42.52
C THR A 2 18.09 2.58 41.01
N PHE A 3 17.66 3.68 40.40
CA PHE A 3 17.84 3.94 38.98
C PHE A 3 19.26 4.44 38.74
N ASN A 4 20.14 3.56 38.25
CA ASN A 4 21.56 3.87 38.04
C ASN A 4 21.83 4.13 36.54
N ARG A 5 22.76 5.06 36.22
CA ARG A 5 23.11 5.44 34.84
C ARG A 5 23.48 4.22 33.97
N ARG A 6 24.12 3.22 34.57
CA ARG A 6 24.45 1.96 33.89
C ARG A 6 23.21 1.17 33.44
N ARG A 7 22.15 1.14 34.25
CA ARG A 7 20.89 0.49 33.89
C ARG A 7 20.18 1.23 32.76
N PHE A 8 20.25 2.56 32.75
CA PHE A 8 19.71 3.41 31.67
C PHE A 8 20.45 3.17 30.34
N ILE A 9 21.78 3.11 30.36
CA ILE A 9 22.57 2.80 29.16
C ILE A 9 22.29 1.38 28.66
N GLN A 10 22.16 0.40 29.56
CA GLN A 10 21.80 -0.97 29.19
C GLN A 10 20.41 -1.05 28.54
N SER A 11 19.41 -0.34 29.06
CA SER A 11 18.08 -0.30 28.43
C SER A 11 18.08 0.44 27.09
N ALA A 12 18.84 1.54 26.98
CA ALA A 12 18.95 2.30 25.74
C ALA A 12 19.66 1.49 24.64
N ALA A 13 20.74 0.78 24.99
CA ALA A 13 21.46 -0.10 24.07
C ALA A 13 20.59 -1.29 23.62
N ALA A 14 19.80 -1.86 24.54
CA ALA A 14 18.86 -2.93 24.19
C ALA A 14 17.75 -2.46 23.23
N ALA A 15 17.21 -1.25 23.44
CA ALA A 15 16.20 -0.66 22.55
C ALA A 15 16.78 -0.31 21.17
N ALA A 16 17.99 0.25 21.12
CA ALA A 16 18.67 0.55 19.86
C ALA A 16 19.05 -0.73 19.10
N GLY A 17 19.51 -1.77 19.80
CA GLY A 17 19.79 -3.09 19.21
C GLY A 17 18.53 -3.77 18.68
N ALA A 18 17.41 -3.68 19.39
CA ALA A 18 16.12 -4.20 18.92
C ALA A 18 15.61 -3.48 17.67
N ALA A 19 15.89 -2.19 17.50
CA ALA A 19 15.56 -1.44 16.28
C ALA A 19 16.42 -1.88 15.07
N GLN A 20 17.62 -2.41 15.30
CA GLN A 20 18.50 -2.93 14.23
C GLN A 20 18.27 -4.40 13.87
N LEU A 21 17.59 -5.16 14.73
CA LEU A 21 17.29 -6.60 14.52
C LEU A 21 16.19 -6.87 13.50
N GLY A 22 15.95 -5.95 12.55
CA GLY A 22 15.14 -6.25 11.38
C GLY A 22 13.68 -6.51 11.72
N PHE A 23 13.03 -5.59 12.44
CA PHE A 23 11.60 -5.42 12.22
C PHE A 23 11.43 -5.26 10.71
N PRO A 24 10.57 -6.06 10.05
CA PRO A 24 10.32 -5.88 8.63
C PRO A 24 9.96 -4.42 8.45
N ALA A 25 10.70 -3.72 7.58
CA ALA A 25 10.38 -2.36 7.19
C ALA A 25 8.88 -2.37 6.95
N LEU A 26 8.13 -1.56 7.73
CA LEU A 26 6.68 -1.47 7.61
C LEU A 26 6.42 -1.04 6.17
N ALA A 27 6.26 -2.02 5.28
CA ALA A 27 5.98 -1.81 3.88
C ALA A 27 4.56 -1.31 3.87
N ARG A 28 4.43 0.02 3.98
CA ARG A 28 3.17 0.71 3.77
C ARG A 28 2.72 0.25 2.39
N ALA A 29 1.58 -0.45 2.33
CA ALA A 29 0.93 -0.78 1.08
C ALA A 29 0.86 0.49 0.21
N GLN A 30 0.96 0.33 -1.12
CA GLN A 30 0.92 1.46 -2.05
C GLN A 30 -0.20 2.43 -1.66
N GLY A 31 0.17 3.62 -1.19
CA GLY A 31 -0.78 4.63 -0.73
C GLY A 31 -1.51 5.33 -1.87
N GLU A 32 -1.13 5.04 -3.12
CA GLU A 32 -1.75 5.60 -4.33
C GLU A 32 -2.68 4.56 -4.98
N PRO A 33 -3.84 4.97 -5.51
CA PRO A 33 -4.70 4.11 -6.31
C PRO A 33 -3.97 3.48 -7.50
N ILE A 34 -4.30 2.22 -7.79
CA ILE A 34 -3.79 1.48 -8.95
C ILE A 34 -4.44 2.07 -10.22
N ARG A 35 -3.61 2.47 -11.19
CA ARG A 35 -4.06 3.01 -12.48
C ARG A 35 -4.33 1.85 -13.45
N LEU A 36 -5.57 1.72 -13.91
CA LEU A 36 -6.01 0.71 -14.88
C LEU A 36 -6.48 1.38 -16.17
N GLY A 37 -5.96 0.94 -17.31
CA GLY A 37 -6.35 1.45 -18.64
C GLY A 37 -7.13 0.40 -19.43
N LEU A 38 -8.32 0.77 -19.92
CA LEU A 38 -9.13 -0.05 -20.81
C LEU A 38 -9.16 0.58 -22.21
N LEU A 39 -8.48 -0.04 -23.18
CA LEU A 39 -8.54 0.36 -24.58
C LEU A 39 -9.77 -0.26 -25.23
N THR A 40 -10.74 0.58 -25.59
CA THR A 40 -11.98 0.11 -26.22
C THR A 40 -12.52 1.15 -27.20
N VAL A 41 -13.37 0.69 -28.12
CA VAL A 41 -13.94 1.53 -29.19
C VAL A 41 -15.01 2.43 -28.59
N LYS A 42 -14.74 3.73 -28.51
CA LYS A 42 -15.70 4.73 -27.99
C LYS A 42 -16.52 5.43 -29.06
N THR A 43 -16.16 5.24 -30.33
CA THR A 43 -16.74 5.98 -31.45
C THR A 43 -16.98 5.08 -32.66
N GLY A 44 -17.93 5.45 -33.52
CA GLY A 44 -18.28 4.70 -34.73
C GLY A 44 -19.28 3.57 -34.47
N ALA A 45 -19.44 2.66 -35.45
CA ALA A 45 -20.50 1.65 -35.44
C ALA A 45 -20.41 0.62 -34.29
N LEU A 46 -19.22 0.43 -33.71
CA LEU A 46 -18.97 -0.51 -32.61
C LEU A 46 -18.84 0.19 -31.24
N ALA A 47 -19.20 1.47 -31.15
CA ALA A 47 -19.09 2.25 -29.92
C ALA A 47 -19.92 1.69 -28.77
N SER A 48 -21.09 1.11 -29.06
CA SER A 48 -21.98 0.53 -28.05
C SER A 48 -21.28 -0.54 -27.22
N GLY A 49 -20.63 -1.50 -27.88
CA GLY A 49 -19.89 -2.56 -27.21
C GLY A 49 -18.78 -2.01 -26.32
N GLY A 50 -18.02 -1.02 -26.80
CA GLY A 50 -16.94 -0.45 -26.00
C GLY A 50 -17.39 0.44 -24.85
N ILE A 51 -18.57 1.05 -24.94
CA ILE A 51 -19.21 1.76 -23.82
C ILE A 51 -19.67 0.77 -22.75
N ASP A 52 -20.29 -0.34 -23.16
CA ASP A 52 -20.79 -1.35 -22.23
C ASP A 52 -19.65 -2.06 -21.48
N MET A 53 -18.51 -2.29 -22.14
CA MET A 53 -17.30 -2.82 -21.48
C MET A 53 -16.76 -1.88 -20.40
N GLU A 54 -16.75 -0.56 -20.62
CA GLU A 54 -16.31 0.42 -19.59
C GLU A 54 -17.28 0.47 -18.41
N ARG A 55 -18.60 0.44 -18.70
CA ARG A 55 -19.62 0.39 -17.64
C ARG A 55 -19.48 -0.88 -16.81
N GLY A 56 -19.29 -2.04 -17.45
CA GLY A 56 -19.07 -3.31 -16.78
C GLY A 56 -17.82 -3.30 -15.89
N LEU A 57 -16.70 -2.76 -16.39
CA LEU A 57 -15.47 -2.64 -15.59
C LEU A 57 -15.66 -1.71 -14.38
N THR A 58 -16.38 -0.61 -14.56
CA THR A 58 -16.66 0.35 -13.47
C THR A 58 -17.52 -0.28 -12.38
N ILE A 59 -18.52 -1.09 -12.75
CA ILE A 59 -19.35 -1.83 -11.79
C ILE A 59 -18.50 -2.89 -11.08
N PHE A 60 -17.71 -3.66 -11.82
CA PHE A 60 -16.85 -4.71 -11.25
C PHE A 60 -15.82 -4.19 -10.24
N LEU A 61 -15.26 -3.00 -10.46
CA LEU A 61 -14.30 -2.40 -9.52
C LEU A 61 -14.97 -1.73 -8.31
N LYS A 62 -16.29 -1.52 -8.36
CA LYS A 62 -17.05 -0.87 -7.30
C LYS A 62 -17.61 -1.87 -6.28
N GLU A 63 -17.97 -3.06 -6.74
CA GLU A 63 -18.39 -4.21 -5.92
C GLU A 63 -17.19 -4.90 -5.26
#